data_AF-A0A936QH41-F1
#
_entry.id   AF-A0A936QH41-F1
#
_cell.length_a   1.000
_cell.length_b   1.000
_cell.length_c   1.000
_cell.angle_alpha   90.00
_cell.angle_beta   90.00
_cell.angle_gamma   90.00
#
_symmetry.space_group_name_H-M   'P 1'
#
loop_
_entity.id
_entity.type
_entity.pdbx_description
1 polymer ?
#
loop_
_entity_poly.entity_id
_entity_poly.type
_entity_poly.pdbx_seq_one_letter_code
_entity_poly.pdbx_strand_id
1 'polypeptide(L)'
;MWEDILKFLTENKSSLFTNFIAGLVFFVLGPVVLGLSNRKFRKEKLNRAKDSFLDLFENMLVNKETVSKEKLSTLFHAVSRQHSVNMEVDTDLQYLLEDLSLRFATSKHLSPVQKDEYSNRIEEIQKLLEGKPEQEERRIPKSFTRIFEELDSKVEIGNKDEIVKQVDELKSKLMDDGHSRTLGFYTHIYRRIKEKPLQYFFISIFQYYCMFI
;
A
#
# COMPACT_ATOMS: atom_id res chain seq x y z
N MET A 1 -48.30 17.32 22.40
CA MET A 1 -46.91 17.34 21.85
C MET A 1 -46.05 16.22 22.43
N TRP A 2 -45.75 16.19 23.74
CA TRP A 2 -44.94 15.10 24.33
C TRP A 2 -45.65 13.74 24.29
N GLU A 3 -46.97 13.72 24.53
CA GLU A 3 -47.79 12.51 24.44
C GLU A 3 -47.90 11.97 23.01
N ASP A 4 -47.98 12.85 22.01
CA ASP A 4 -48.01 12.47 20.60
C ASP A 4 -46.68 11.84 20.15
N ILE A 5 -45.56 12.36 20.67
CA ILE A 5 -44.22 11.80 20.45
C ILE A 5 -44.09 10.41 21.08
N LEU A 6 -44.55 10.24 22.32
CA LEU A 6 -44.53 8.94 22.99
C LEU A 6 -45.40 7.92 22.28
N LYS A 7 -46.59 8.33 21.84
CA LYS A 7 -47.50 7.46 21.08
C LYS A 7 -46.87 7.02 19.75
N PHE A 8 -46.29 7.95 19.00
CA PHE A 8 -45.57 7.65 17.77
C PHE A 8 -44.41 6.66 17.98
N LEU A 9 -43.59 6.86 19.01
CA LEU A 9 -42.47 5.97 19.34
C LEU A 9 -42.93 4.57 19.74
N THR A 10 -44.07 4.48 20.43
CA THR A 10 -44.61 3.19 20.90
C THR A 10 -45.23 2.41 19.74
N GLU A 11 -45.97 3.10 18.87
CA GLU A 11 -46.60 2.52 17.68
C GLU A 11 -45.58 2.10 16.62
N ASN A 12 -44.44 2.81 16.51
CA ASN A 12 -43.40 2.56 15.51
C ASN A 12 -42.14 1.90 16.09
N LYS A 13 -42.19 1.38 17.32
CA LYS A 13 -41.01 0.78 18.00
C LYS A 13 -40.32 -0.30 17.16
N SER A 14 -41.10 -1.14 16.49
CA SER A 14 -40.59 -2.24 15.67
C SER A 14 -39.87 -1.76 14.40
N SER A 15 -40.44 -0.78 13.69
CA SER A 15 -39.83 -0.22 12.48
C SER A 15 -38.57 0.60 12.82
N LEU A 16 -38.61 1.38 13.90
CA LEU A 16 -37.45 2.10 14.42
C LEU A 16 -36.31 1.15 14.81
N PHE A 17 -36.62 0.07 15.53
CA PHE A 17 -35.63 -0.92 15.93
C PHE A 17 -35.03 -1.65 14.72
N THR A 18 -35.87 -2.02 13.74
CA THR A 18 -35.42 -2.69 12.51
C THR A 18 -34.53 -1.78 11.67
N ASN A 19 -34.91 -0.52 11.49
CA ASN A 19 -34.10 0.47 10.77
C ASN A 19 -32.79 0.79 11.50
N PHE A 20 -32.82 0.84 12.83
CA PHE A 20 -31.61 1.02 13.65
C PHE A 20 -30.64 -0.15 13.49
N ILE A 21 -31.13 -1.40 13.57
CA ILE A 21 -30.29 -2.58 13.35
C ILE A 21 -29.75 -2.60 11.92
N ALA A 22 -30.58 -2.33 10.92
CA ALA A 22 -30.14 -2.27 9.53
C ALA A 22 -29.04 -1.21 9.34
N GLY A 23 -29.24 -0.01 9.88
CA GLY A 23 -28.25 1.07 9.87
C GLY A 23 -26.95 0.68 10.57
N LEU A 24 -27.02 0.01 11.72
CA LEU A 24 -25.86 -0.46 12.48
C LEU A 24 -25.10 -1.56 11.72
N VAL A 25 -25.80 -2.47 11.05
CA VAL A 25 -25.20 -3.48 10.18
C VAL A 25 -24.46 -2.82 9.02
N PHE A 26 -25.05 -1.85 8.33
CA PHE A 26 -24.38 -1.11 7.25
C PHE A 26 -23.21 -0.26 7.76
N PHE A 27 -23.32 0.33 8.95
CA PHE A 27 -22.25 1.11 9.56
C PHE A 27 -21.04 0.26 9.93
N VAL A 28 -21.26 -0.95 10.43
CA VAL A 28 -20.17 -1.89 10.78
C VAL A 28 -19.59 -2.57 9.54
N LEU A 29 -20.43 -3.06 8.63
CA LEU A 29 -19.99 -3.83 7.47
C LEU A 29 -19.53 -2.95 6.30
N GLY A 30 -20.07 -1.74 6.15
CA GLY A 30 -19.72 -0.83 5.05
C GLY A 30 -18.22 -0.55 4.95
N PRO A 31 -17.56 -0.13 6.04
CA PRO A 31 -16.10 0.08 6.05
C PRO A 31 -15.30 -1.18 5.73
N VAL A 32 -15.76 -2.35 6.19
CA VAL A 32 -15.09 -3.64 5.93
C VAL A 32 -15.14 -3.97 4.43
N VAL A 33 -16.32 -3.84 3.82
CA VAL A 33 -16.54 -4.10 2.39
C VAL A 33 -15.72 -3.14 1.53
N LEU A 34 -15.72 -1.84 1.86
CA LEU A 34 -14.92 -0.83 1.17
C LEU A 34 -13.41 -1.07 1.34
N GLY A 35 -12.97 -1.48 2.52
CA GLY A 35 -11.57 -1.82 2.81
C GLY A 35 -11.06 -3.00 1.98
N LEU A 36 -11.87 -4.05 1.82
CA LEU A 36 -11.54 -5.20 0.97
C LEU A 36 -11.49 -4.82 -0.52
N SER A 37 -12.42 -3.97 -0.97
CA SER A 37 -12.45 -3.48 -2.36
C SER A 37 -11.18 -2.71 -2.71
N ASN A 38 -10.76 -1.78 -1.84
CA ASN A 38 -9.54 -1.01 -2.04
C ASN A 38 -8.29 -1.89 -2.10
N ARG A 39 -8.19 -2.92 -1.25
CA ARG A 39 -7.06 -3.86 -1.30
C ARG A 39 -6.98 -4.62 -2.62
N LYS A 40 -8.12 -5.12 -3.12
CA LYS A 40 -8.19 -5.80 -4.41
C LYS A 40 -7.77 -4.88 -5.56
N PHE A 41 -8.31 -3.67 -5.59
CA PHE A 41 -7.99 -2.68 -6.61
C PHE A 41 -6.50 -2.30 -6.62
N ARG A 42 -5.88 -2.17 -5.46
CA ARG A 42 -4.43 -1.91 -5.34
C ARG A 42 -3.60 -3.07 -5.86
N LYS A 43 -3.93 -4.29 -5.46
CA LYS A 43 -3.25 -5.50 -5.95
C LYS A 43 -3.34 -5.60 -7.47
N GLU A 44 -4.52 -5.31 -8.02
CA GLU A 44 -4.73 -5.30 -9.46
C GLU A 44 -3.89 -4.23 -10.16
N LYS A 45 -3.85 -3.00 -9.64
CA LYS A 45 -2.99 -1.93 -10.17
C LYS A 45 -1.51 -2.31 -10.16
N LEU A 46 -1.05 -2.92 -9.07
CA LEU A 46 0.33 -3.40 -8.96
C LEU A 46 0.61 -4.47 -10.01
N ASN A 47 -0.26 -5.47 -10.13
CA ASN A 47 -0.11 -6.51 -11.14
C ASN A 47 -0.09 -5.93 -12.56
N ARG A 48 -0.98 -4.99 -12.88
CA ARG A 48 -0.98 -4.30 -14.17
C ARG A 48 0.32 -3.53 -14.44
N ALA A 49 0.91 -2.92 -13.41
CA ALA A 49 2.19 -2.24 -13.54
C ALA A 49 3.33 -3.22 -13.80
N LYS A 50 3.35 -4.37 -13.11
CA LYS A 50 4.31 -5.46 -13.37
C LYS A 50 4.18 -5.97 -14.80
N ASP A 51 2.96 -6.28 -15.23
CA ASP A 51 2.69 -6.75 -16.60
C ASP A 51 3.14 -5.72 -17.62
N SER A 52 2.80 -4.44 -17.45
CA SER A 52 3.24 -3.38 -18.36
C SER A 52 4.76 -3.22 -18.41
N PHE A 53 5.46 -3.39 -17.28
CA PHE A 53 6.92 -3.36 -17.26
C PHE A 53 7.51 -4.55 -18.02
N LEU A 54 6.99 -5.76 -17.76
CA LEU A 54 7.44 -6.98 -18.42
C LEU A 54 7.19 -6.93 -19.93
N ASP A 55 6.05 -6.42 -20.38
CA ASP A 55 5.72 -6.29 -21.80
C ASP A 55 6.63 -5.26 -22.50
N LEU A 56 6.92 -4.12 -21.85
CA LEU A 56 7.89 -3.15 -22.37
C LEU A 56 9.28 -3.77 -22.50
N PHE A 57 9.68 -4.52 -21.48
CA PHE A 57 11.02 -5.08 -21.43
C PHE A 57 11.19 -6.28 -22.37
N GLU A 58 10.15 -7.10 -22.54
CA GLU A 58 10.06 -8.13 -23.58
C GLU A 58 10.24 -7.51 -24.97
N ASN A 59 9.52 -6.43 -25.28
CA ASN A 59 9.65 -5.73 -26.56
C ASN A 59 11.07 -5.20 -26.78
N MET A 60 11.72 -4.65 -25.75
CA MET A 60 13.10 -4.20 -25.86
C MET A 60 14.08 -5.34 -26.18
N LEU A 61 13.89 -6.51 -25.56
CA LEU A 61 14.73 -7.69 -25.82
C LEU A 61 14.51 -8.24 -27.24
N VAL A 62 13.25 -8.34 -27.68
CA VAL A 62 12.88 -8.79 -29.02
C VAL A 62 13.44 -7.86 -30.10
N ASN A 63 13.35 -6.53 -29.87
CA ASN A 63 13.89 -5.52 -30.79
C ASN A 63 15.42 -5.37 -30.71
N LYS A 64 16.09 -6.15 -29.85
CA LYS A 64 17.54 -6.10 -29.61
C LYS A 64 18.05 -4.70 -29.24
N GLU A 65 17.24 -3.95 -28.50
CA GLU A 65 17.67 -2.67 -27.96
C GLU A 65 18.79 -2.84 -26.93
N THR A 66 19.69 -1.86 -26.85
CA THR A 66 20.68 -1.79 -25.77
C THR A 66 19.98 -1.42 -24.46
N VAL A 67 20.19 -2.25 -23.44
CA VAL A 67 19.63 -2.08 -22.10
C VAL A 67 20.76 -1.70 -21.15
N SER A 68 20.72 -0.46 -20.63
CA SER A 68 21.59 -0.04 -19.53
C SER A 68 20.84 -0.09 -18.19
N LYS A 69 21.58 -0.18 -17.08
CA LYS A 69 21.02 -0.13 -15.72
C LYS A 69 20.17 1.12 -15.50
N GLU A 70 20.66 2.28 -15.94
CA GLU A 70 19.95 3.57 -15.83
C GLU A 70 18.64 3.61 -16.62
N LYS A 71 18.64 3.07 -17.85
CA LYS A 71 17.43 2.99 -18.70
C LYS A 71 16.39 2.11 -18.04
N LEU A 72 16.81 0.98 -17.46
CA LEU A 72 15.93 0.03 -16.78
C LEU A 72 15.33 0.62 -15.50
N SER A 73 16.14 1.27 -14.65
CA SER A 73 15.66 2.01 -13.47
C SER A 73 14.68 3.12 -13.87
N THR A 74 15.01 3.89 -14.90
CA THR A 74 14.13 4.96 -15.41
C THR A 74 12.78 4.42 -15.87
N LEU A 75 12.77 3.30 -16.60
CA LEU A 75 11.55 2.63 -17.05
C LEU A 75 10.74 2.10 -15.87
N PHE A 76 11.40 1.47 -14.90
CA PHE A 76 10.76 0.96 -13.69
C PHE A 76 10.04 2.08 -12.92
N HIS A 77 10.69 3.22 -12.74
CA HIS A 77 10.06 4.40 -12.13
C HIS A 77 8.97 5.02 -13.00
N ALA A 78 9.13 5.03 -14.33
CA ALA A 78 8.13 5.57 -15.25
C ALA A 78 6.82 4.76 -15.19
N VAL A 79 6.91 3.43 -15.22
CA VAL A 79 5.76 2.52 -15.11
C VAL A 79 5.10 2.65 -13.73
N SER A 80 5.91 2.75 -12.67
CA SER A 80 5.41 2.99 -11.31
C SER A 80 4.54 4.25 -11.23
N ARG A 81 5.02 5.36 -11.80
CA ARG A 81 4.27 6.63 -11.88
C ARG A 81 3.01 6.51 -12.73
N GLN A 82 3.10 5.87 -13.90
CA GLN A 82 1.98 5.70 -14.83
C GLN A 82 0.79 4.98 -14.17
N HIS A 83 1.06 3.95 -13.37
CA HIS A 83 0.03 3.19 -12.67
C HIS A 83 -0.28 3.72 -11.26
N SER A 84 0.39 4.79 -10.82
CA SER A 84 0.27 5.36 -9.48
C SER A 84 0.46 4.34 -8.36
N VAL A 85 1.48 3.48 -8.52
CA VAL A 85 1.88 2.44 -7.56
C VAL A 85 3.37 2.57 -7.29
N ASN A 86 3.79 2.25 -6.08
CA ASN A 86 5.21 2.20 -5.73
C ASN A 86 5.72 0.77 -5.88
N MET A 87 6.30 0.44 -7.04
CA MET A 87 6.77 -0.92 -7.29
C MET A 87 8.00 -1.29 -6.46
N GLU A 88 8.83 -0.33 -6.04
CA GLU A 88 10.06 -0.60 -5.26
C GLU A 88 9.79 -1.25 -3.90
N VAL A 89 8.67 -0.87 -3.29
CA VAL A 89 8.31 -1.37 -1.95
C VAL A 89 7.76 -2.80 -2.04
N ASP A 90 7.05 -3.10 -3.11
CA ASP A 90 6.29 -4.35 -3.26
C ASP A 90 7.01 -5.39 -4.14
N THR A 91 8.03 -4.99 -4.91
CA THR A 91 8.65 -5.82 -5.96
C THR A 91 10.12 -5.47 -6.19
N ASP A 92 10.97 -6.49 -6.14
CA ASP A 92 12.35 -6.37 -6.59
C ASP A 92 12.44 -6.50 -8.11
N LEU A 93 13.29 -5.68 -8.71
CA LEU A 93 13.62 -5.74 -10.11
C LEU A 93 14.21 -7.11 -10.50
N GLN A 94 14.98 -7.74 -9.60
CA GLN A 94 15.51 -9.09 -9.83
C GLN A 94 14.39 -10.12 -10.05
N TYR A 95 13.35 -10.11 -9.22
CA TYR A 95 12.20 -11.00 -9.37
C TYR A 95 11.43 -10.75 -10.67
N LEU A 96 11.35 -9.50 -11.13
CA LEU A 96 10.75 -9.21 -12.44
C LEU A 96 11.58 -9.78 -13.60
N LEU A 97 12.90 -9.81 -13.49
CA LEU A 97 13.76 -10.43 -14.50
C LEU A 97 13.61 -11.96 -14.52
N GLU A 98 13.46 -12.57 -13.34
CA GLU A 98 13.14 -14.01 -13.22
C GLU A 98 11.76 -14.33 -13.84
N ASP A 99 10.74 -13.52 -13.54
CA ASP A 99 9.41 -13.66 -14.13
C ASP A 99 9.46 -13.53 -15.66
N LEU A 100 10.29 -12.63 -16.18
CA LEU A 100 10.51 -12.48 -17.62
C LEU A 100 11.18 -13.71 -18.24
N SER A 101 12.20 -14.26 -17.58
CA SER A 101 12.87 -15.50 -17.99
C SER A 101 11.86 -16.65 -18.08
N LEU A 102 10.98 -16.77 -17.08
CA LEU A 102 9.90 -17.75 -17.08
C LEU A 102 8.91 -17.52 -18.24
N ARG A 103 8.54 -16.27 -18.54
CA ARG A 103 7.68 -15.94 -19.70
C ARG A 103 8.29 -16.40 -21.02
N PHE A 104 9.58 -16.16 -21.23
CA PHE A 104 10.25 -16.63 -22.46
C PHE A 104 10.35 -18.15 -22.54
N ALA A 105 10.67 -18.82 -21.43
CA ALA A 105 10.73 -20.28 -21.37
C ALA A 105 9.37 -20.92 -21.71
N THR A 106 8.28 -20.35 -21.17
CA THR A 106 6.91 -20.85 -21.38
C THR A 106 6.28 -20.40 -22.69
N SER A 107 6.82 -19.38 -23.35
CA SER A 107 6.29 -18.87 -24.63
C SER A 107 6.27 -19.96 -25.71
N LYS A 108 5.13 -20.12 -26.35
CA LYS A 108 4.93 -21.08 -27.46
C LYS A 108 5.40 -20.54 -28.81
N HIS A 109 5.60 -19.23 -28.91
CA HIS A 109 5.89 -18.54 -30.16
C HIS A 109 7.39 -18.41 -30.45
N LEU A 110 8.23 -18.76 -29.49
CA LEU A 110 9.68 -18.66 -29.60
C LEU A 110 10.30 -20.00 -29.93
N SER A 111 11.22 -19.99 -30.90
CA SER A 111 12.08 -21.14 -31.18
C SER A 111 13.05 -21.39 -30.01
N PRO A 112 13.53 -22.63 -29.80
CA PRO A 112 14.50 -22.94 -28.75
C PRO A 112 15.73 -22.02 -28.78
N VAL A 113 16.24 -21.71 -29.97
CA VAL A 113 17.40 -20.81 -30.15
C VAL A 113 17.11 -19.39 -29.63
N GLN A 114 15.91 -18.86 -29.88
CA GLN A 114 15.51 -17.55 -29.37
C GLN A 114 15.34 -17.54 -27.86
N LYS A 115 14.82 -18.64 -27.29
CA LYS A 115 14.67 -18.78 -25.83
C LYS A 115 16.04 -18.77 -25.14
N ASP A 116 17.01 -19.48 -25.69
CA ASP A 116 18.38 -19.48 -25.19
C ASP A 116 19.03 -18.09 -25.34
N GLU A 117 18.86 -17.41 -26.49
CA GLU A 117 19.37 -16.05 -26.71
C GLU A 117 18.81 -15.05 -25.68
N TYR A 118 17.50 -15.07 -25.43
CA TYR A 118 16.89 -14.14 -24.47
C TYR A 118 17.24 -14.47 -23.03
N SER A 119 17.33 -15.75 -22.67
CA SER A 119 17.74 -16.17 -21.32
C SER A 119 19.15 -15.70 -21.01
N ASN A 120 20.10 -15.88 -21.94
CA ASN A 120 21.47 -15.39 -21.79
C ASN A 120 21.54 -13.87 -21.62
N ARG A 121 20.75 -13.12 -22.38
CA ARG A 121 20.66 -11.66 -22.23
C ARG A 121 20.10 -11.22 -20.89
N ILE A 122 19.09 -11.93 -20.38
CA ILE A 122 18.54 -11.64 -19.06
C ILE A 122 19.60 -11.88 -17.98
N GLU A 123 20.34 -12.98 -18.06
CA GLU A 123 21.45 -13.26 -17.13
C GLU A 123 22.55 -12.19 -17.19
N GLU A 124 22.91 -11.71 -18.38
CA GLU A 124 23.86 -10.60 -18.54
C GLU A 124 23.35 -9.33 -17.84
N ILE A 125 22.06 -9.00 -18.01
CA ILE A 125 21.44 -7.84 -17.38
C ILE A 125 21.35 -8.02 -15.86
N GLN A 126 21.04 -9.22 -15.36
CA GLN A 126 21.06 -9.53 -13.93
C GLN A 126 22.46 -9.33 -13.35
N LYS A 127 23.51 -9.80 -14.02
CA LYS A 127 24.91 -9.57 -13.60
C LYS A 127 25.28 -8.08 -13.58
N LEU A 128 24.77 -7.28 -14.51
CA LEU A 128 24.95 -5.82 -14.50
C LEU A 128 24.26 -5.16 -13.30
N LEU A 129 23.17 -5.73 -12.79
CA LEU A 129 22.46 -5.24 -11.61
C LEU A 129 23.08 -5.72 -10.30
N GLU A 130 23.68 -6.91 -10.29
CA GLU A 130 24.42 -7.48 -9.15
C GLU A 130 25.83 -6.91 -8.99
N GLY A 131 26.39 -6.31 -10.06
CA GLY A 131 27.65 -5.57 -10.01
C GLY A 131 27.63 -4.56 -8.87
N LYS A 132 28.65 -4.66 -7.98
CA LYS A 132 28.83 -3.96 -6.69
C LYS A 132 27.92 -2.74 -6.51
N PRO A 133 27.28 -2.56 -5.33
CA PRO A 133 26.60 -1.32 -5.05
C PRO A 133 27.63 -0.19 -5.16
N GLU A 134 27.69 0.46 -6.32
CA GLU A 134 27.94 1.88 -6.34
C GLU A 134 26.98 2.42 -5.29
N GLN A 135 27.55 3.10 -4.31
CA GLN A 135 26.80 3.85 -3.34
C GLN A 135 25.99 4.89 -4.12
N GLU A 136 24.91 4.46 -4.77
CA GLU A 136 23.77 5.31 -5.01
C GLU A 136 23.42 5.75 -3.61
N GLU A 137 23.85 6.97 -3.27
CA GLU A 137 23.43 7.69 -2.08
C GLU A 137 21.95 7.42 -1.98
N ARG A 138 21.56 6.54 -1.05
CA ARG A 138 20.16 6.32 -0.74
C ARG A 138 19.71 7.68 -0.26
N ARG A 139 19.14 8.49 -1.17
CA ARG A 139 18.76 9.86 -0.88
C ARG A 139 17.63 9.74 0.11
N ILE A 140 17.98 9.81 1.39
CA ILE A 140 17.05 9.89 2.49
C ILE A 140 16.06 11.01 2.10
N PRO A 141 14.76 10.70 1.96
CA PRO A 141 13.80 11.73 1.61
C PRO A 141 13.94 12.87 2.61
N LYS A 142 13.92 14.13 2.15
CA LYS A 142 14.26 15.29 3.01
C LYS A 142 13.49 15.33 4.33
N SER A 143 12.29 14.77 4.36
CA SER A 143 11.44 14.59 5.55
C SER A 143 12.10 13.79 6.67
N PHE A 144 12.96 12.83 6.35
CA PHE A 144 13.60 11.93 7.31
C PHE A 144 15.01 12.37 7.70
N THR A 145 15.65 13.30 6.97
CA THR A 145 17.01 13.79 7.26
C THR A 145 17.17 14.24 8.72
N ARG A 146 16.18 14.97 9.25
CA ARG A 146 16.17 15.40 10.65
C ARG A 146 16.17 14.24 11.64
N ILE A 147 15.45 13.17 11.32
CA ILE A 147 15.36 12.01 12.21
C ILE A 147 16.66 11.21 12.16
N PHE A 148 17.30 11.09 11.00
CA PHE A 148 18.60 10.45 10.87
C PHE A 148 19.72 11.26 11.54
N GLU A 149 19.74 12.59 11.40
CA GLU A 149 20.68 13.47 12.11
C GLU A 149 20.51 13.40 13.64
N GLU A 150 19.26 13.33 14.13
CA GLU A 150 18.97 13.10 15.56
C GLU A 150 19.36 11.69 16.02
N LEU A 151 19.24 10.68 15.16
CA LEU A 151 19.64 9.31 15.47
C LEU A 151 21.16 9.21 15.57
N ASP A 152 21.90 9.76 14.59
CA ASP A 152 23.36 9.71 14.52
C ASP A 152 23.99 10.42 15.73
N SER A 153 23.48 11.60 16.09
CA SER A 153 23.94 12.32 17.29
C SER A 153 23.66 11.59 18.61
N LYS A 154 22.60 10.78 18.69
CA LYS A 154 22.28 10.00 19.91
C LYS A 154 22.98 8.65 19.96
N VAL A 155 23.33 8.08 18.81
CA VAL A 155 24.19 6.88 18.71
C VAL A 155 25.59 7.20 19.24
N GLU A 156 26.12 8.39 18.99
CA GLU A 156 27.40 8.84 19.57
C GLU A 156 27.36 8.99 21.11
N ILE A 157 26.19 9.26 21.69
CA ILE A 157 26.01 9.48 23.13
C ILE A 157 25.73 8.16 23.90
N GLY A 158 25.50 7.06 23.19
CA GLY A 158 25.35 5.71 23.80
C GLY A 158 24.02 5.46 24.51
N ASN A 159 22.99 6.28 24.28
CA ASN A 159 21.70 6.15 24.97
C ASN A 159 20.76 5.16 24.26
N LYS A 160 20.94 3.87 24.55
CA LYS A 160 20.32 2.74 23.85
C LYS A 160 18.78 2.75 23.84
N ASP A 161 18.15 3.16 24.93
CA ASP A 161 16.68 3.13 25.06
C ASP A 161 15.99 4.21 24.23
N GLU A 162 16.64 5.35 24.04
CA GLU A 162 16.10 6.47 23.27
C GLU A 162 16.23 6.24 21.76
N ILE A 163 17.32 5.54 21.35
CA ILE A 163 17.53 5.07 19.98
C ILE A 163 16.43 4.08 19.58
N VAL A 164 16.10 3.12 20.45
CA VAL A 164 15.02 2.15 20.18
C VAL A 164 13.68 2.88 19.97
N LYS A 165 13.38 3.88 20.81
CA LYS A 165 12.14 4.67 20.70
C LYS A 165 12.05 5.48 19.41
N GLN A 166 13.15 6.09 18.96
CA GLN A 166 13.17 6.85 17.71
C GLN A 166 13.17 5.95 16.47
N VAL A 167 13.80 4.77 16.54
CA VAL A 167 13.69 3.74 15.50
C VAL A 167 12.24 3.25 15.37
N ASP A 168 11.55 3.06 16.49
CA ASP A 168 10.13 2.69 16.47
C ASP A 168 9.23 3.82 15.97
N GLU A 169 9.55 5.08 16.28
CA GLU A 169 8.87 6.24 15.69
C GLU A 169 9.11 6.32 14.18
N LEU A 170 10.34 6.10 13.72
CA LEU A 170 10.70 6.07 12.30
C LEU A 170 9.97 4.94 11.58
N LYS A 171 9.93 3.74 12.16
CA LYS A 171 9.13 2.62 11.65
C LYS A 171 7.65 2.99 11.56
N SER A 172 7.10 3.64 12.58
CA SER A 172 5.69 4.05 12.57
C SER A 172 5.38 5.06 11.45
N LYS A 173 6.28 6.03 11.21
CA LYS A 173 6.12 7.04 10.16
C LYS A 173 6.33 6.46 8.76
N LEU A 174 7.28 5.55 8.60
CA LEU A 174 7.50 4.82 7.34
C LEU A 174 6.33 3.88 7.00
N MET A 175 5.66 3.33 8.01
CA MET A 175 4.41 2.58 7.80
C MET A 175 3.21 3.50 7.49
N ASP A 176 3.28 4.80 7.81
CA ASP A 176 2.20 5.76 7.56
C ASP A 176 2.29 6.45 6.18
N ASP A 177 3.50 6.59 5.61
CA ASP A 177 3.76 7.44 4.42
C ASP A 177 3.34 6.86 3.06
N GLY A 178 2.47 5.86 3.04
CA GLY A 178 1.83 5.42 1.79
C GLY A 178 0.54 4.63 1.96
N HIS A 179 0.01 4.51 3.18
CA HIS A 179 -0.92 3.43 3.48
C HIS A 179 -2.20 3.79 4.25
N SER A 180 -2.39 5.01 4.76
CA SER A 180 -3.33 5.13 5.88
C SER A 180 -4.19 6.39 6.06
N ARG A 181 -4.38 7.31 5.10
CA ARG A 181 -5.37 8.39 5.38
C ARG A 181 -6.79 7.87 5.67
N THR A 182 -7.18 6.75 5.09
CA THR A 182 -8.45 6.06 5.44
C THR A 182 -8.24 5.01 6.52
N LEU A 183 -7.23 4.13 6.39
CA LEU A 183 -6.97 3.07 7.36
C LEU A 183 -6.58 3.60 8.75
N GLY A 184 -5.77 4.65 8.82
CA GLY A 184 -5.41 5.39 10.03
C GLY A 184 -6.62 5.99 10.74
N PHE A 185 -7.55 6.59 10.00
CA PHE A 185 -8.82 7.09 10.56
C PHE A 185 -9.65 5.93 11.15
N TYR A 186 -9.79 4.82 10.42
CA TYR A 186 -10.53 3.65 10.91
C TYR A 186 -9.85 2.94 12.07
N THR A 187 -8.52 2.81 12.07
CA THR A 187 -7.77 2.25 13.21
C THR A 187 -7.79 3.19 14.41
N HIS A 188 -7.80 4.51 14.20
CA HIS A 188 -7.91 5.49 15.28
C HIS A 188 -9.31 5.48 15.90
N ILE A 189 -10.36 5.39 15.07
CA ILE A 189 -11.73 5.19 15.52
C ILE A 189 -11.87 3.85 16.25
N TYR A 190 -11.38 2.75 15.67
CA TYR A 190 -11.46 1.42 16.27
C TYR A 190 -10.72 1.34 17.62
N ARG A 191 -9.52 1.94 17.71
CA ARG A 191 -8.74 2.02 18.95
C ARG A 191 -9.46 2.88 20.00
N ARG A 192 -10.03 4.03 19.63
CA ARG A 192 -10.81 4.87 20.55
C ARG A 192 -12.13 4.23 21.00
N ILE A 193 -12.80 3.46 20.13
CA ILE A 193 -13.99 2.66 20.49
C ILE A 193 -13.60 1.58 21.50
N LYS A 194 -12.44 0.94 21.34
CA LYS A 194 -11.94 -0.07 22.29
C LYS A 194 -11.55 0.52 23.64
N GLU A 195 -10.96 1.72 23.65
CA GLU A 195 -10.54 2.41 24.89
C GLU A 195 -11.73 2.99 25.67
N LYS A 196 -12.79 3.48 24.99
CA LYS A 196 -13.97 4.10 25.63
C LYS A 196 -15.30 3.76 24.93
N PRO A 197 -15.75 2.49 24.99
CA PRO A 197 -16.90 2.03 24.21
C PRO A 197 -18.21 2.74 24.56
N LEU A 198 -18.43 3.05 25.85
CA LEU A 198 -19.63 3.74 26.32
C LEU A 198 -19.74 5.18 25.78
N GLN A 199 -18.64 5.93 25.72
CA GLN A 199 -18.68 7.31 25.22
C GLN A 199 -19.08 7.38 23.75
N TYR A 200 -18.54 6.48 22.92
CA TYR A 200 -18.90 6.43 21.50
C TYR A 200 -20.33 5.97 21.27
N PHE A 201 -20.82 5.04 22.08
CA PHE A 201 -22.23 4.64 22.08
C PHE A 201 -23.16 5.83 22.36
N PHE A 202 -22.89 6.62 23.40
CA PHE A 202 -23.68 7.82 23.71
C PHE A 202 -23.56 8.91 22.64
N ILE A 203 -22.38 9.12 22.04
CA ILE A 203 -22.20 10.07 20.93
C ILE A 203 -23.02 9.64 19.70
N SER A 204 -23.05 8.35 19.38
CA SER A 204 -23.86 7.85 18.26
C SER A 204 -25.37 7.98 18.52
N ILE A 205 -25.83 7.76 19.75
CA ILE A 205 -27.23 8.00 20.14
C ILE A 205 -27.55 9.49 20.06
N PHE A 206 -26.65 10.36 20.53
CA PHE A 206 -26.83 11.81 20.50
C PHE A 206 -26.87 12.36 19.06
N GLN A 207 -25.97 11.89 18.18
CA GLN A 207 -26.00 12.25 16.76
C GLN A 207 -27.28 11.79 16.06
N TYR A 208 -27.77 10.59 16.37
CA TYR A 208 -29.02 10.09 15.82
C TYR A 208 -30.22 10.93 16.29
N TYR A 209 -30.21 11.37 17.55
CA TYR A 209 -31.23 12.24 18.12
C TYR A 209 -31.21 13.65 17.51
N CYS A 210 -30.02 14.22 17.27
CA CYS A 210 -29.85 15.51 16.62
C CYS A 210 -30.17 15.51 15.11
N MET A 211 -30.18 14.36 14.46
CA MET A 211 -30.53 14.27 13.03
C MET A 211 -32.04 14.17 12.78
N PHE A 212 -32.83 13.90 13.82
CA PHE A 212 -34.30 13.74 13.79
C PHE A 212 -35.07 14.88 14.46
N ILE A 213 -34.38 15.91 14.95
CA ILE A 213 -34.94 17.21 15.36
C ILE A 213 -34.74 18.19 14.22
#